data_AF-A0A963Y470-F1
#
_entry.id   AF-A0A963Y470-F1
#
_cell.length_a   1.000
_cell.length_b   1.000
_cell.length_c   1.000
_cell.angle_alpha   90.00
_cell.angle_beta   90.00
_cell.angle_gamma   90.00
#
_symmetry.space_group_name_H-M   'P 1'
#
loop_
_entity.id
_entity.type
_entity.pdbx_description
1 polymer ?
#
loop_
_entity_poly.entity_id
_entity_poly.type
_entity_poly.pdbx_seq_one_letter_code
_entity_poly.pdbx_strand_id
1 'polypeptide(L)'
;DAIDGLNDVFEYLTFARDPSWIRVTSVYWDKNQNRFRQKWSRATHDHDGLTDTTLQDMVDYVPAMASGDTVLLVESYMPFRPVFDMGLASGVTRHVIVTRPRFASQVIYDPSS
;
A
#
# COMPACT_ATOMS: atom_id res chain seq x y z
N ASP A 1 13.60 4.95 4.93
CA ASP A 1 14.71 4.55 4.06
C ASP A 1 14.27 4.08 2.67
N ALA A 2 13.91 2.82 2.42
CA ALA A 2 13.50 2.41 1.06
C ALA A 2 12.11 2.95 0.64
N ILE A 3 11.17 3.05 1.59
CA ILE A 3 9.82 3.56 1.33
C ILE A 3 9.87 5.07 1.02
N ASP A 4 10.77 5.81 1.67
CA ASP A 4 10.98 7.24 1.39
C ASP A 4 11.53 7.43 -0.04
N GLY A 5 12.49 6.62 -0.48
CA GLY A 5 12.96 6.66 -1.88
C GLY A 5 11.90 6.29 -2.91
N LEU A 6 10.94 5.40 -2.59
CA LEU A 6 9.78 5.16 -3.46
C LEU A 6 8.90 6.39 -3.60
N ASN A 7 8.76 7.16 -2.52
CA ASN A 7 8.03 8.43 -2.55
C ASN A 7 8.78 9.49 -3.35
N ASP A 8 10.11 9.57 -3.25
CA ASP A 8 10.91 10.48 -4.07
C ASP A 8 10.73 10.21 -5.58
N VAL A 9 10.76 8.93 -5.98
CA VAL A 9 10.51 8.52 -7.37
C VAL A 9 9.07 8.85 -7.79
N PHE A 10 8.10 8.63 -6.91
CA PHE A 10 6.70 8.98 -7.18
C PHE A 10 6.50 10.49 -7.38
N GLU A 11 7.08 11.32 -6.50
CA GLU A 11 7.04 12.78 -6.60
C GLU A 11 7.71 13.27 -7.88
N TYR A 12 8.86 12.67 -8.24
CA TYR A 12 9.56 12.97 -9.49
C TYR A 12 8.71 12.67 -10.73
N LEU A 13 8.11 11.48 -10.80
CA LEU A 13 7.30 11.06 -11.95
C LEU A 13 5.99 11.86 -12.09
N THR A 14 5.45 12.33 -10.97
CA THR A 14 4.18 13.04 -10.93
C THR A 14 4.32 14.57 -10.97
N PHE A 15 5.56 15.08 -10.97
CA PHE A 15 5.85 16.50 -10.82
C PHE A 15 5.12 17.12 -9.62
N ALA A 16 5.11 16.41 -8.50
CA ALA A 16 4.40 16.83 -7.29
C ALA A 16 4.91 18.21 -6.83
N ARG A 17 3.97 19.14 -6.63
CA ARG A 17 4.25 20.51 -6.13
C ARG A 17 3.80 20.72 -4.70
N ASP A 18 2.93 19.84 -4.23
CA ASP A 18 2.34 19.82 -2.91
C ASP A 18 2.76 18.50 -2.24
N PRO A 19 2.83 18.44 -0.90
CA PRO A 19 3.26 17.23 -0.19
C PRO A 19 2.43 16.01 -0.57
N SER A 20 3.09 15.01 -1.14
CA SER A 20 2.51 13.69 -1.43
C SER A 20 2.90 12.71 -0.34
N TRP A 21 2.27 11.54 -0.27
CA TRP A 21 2.77 10.48 0.59
C TRP A 21 2.47 9.10 0.02
N ILE A 22 3.30 8.14 0.41
CA ILE A 22 3.09 6.73 0.18
C ILE A 22 3.02 6.03 1.53
N ARG A 23 2.09 5.08 1.65
CA ARG A 23 2.02 4.16 2.79
C ARG A 23 2.05 2.73 2.32
N VAL A 24 2.88 1.93 2.98
CA VAL A 24 2.94 0.48 2.77
C VAL A 24 2.57 -0.19 4.08
N THR A 25 1.61 -1.11 3.99
CA THR A 25 1.12 -1.88 5.13
C THR A 25 1.16 -3.35 4.78
N SER A 26 1.82 -4.15 5.63
CA SER A 26 1.74 -5.60 5.56
C SER A 26 0.53 -6.06 6.37
N VAL A 27 -0.41 -6.73 5.70
CA VAL A 27 -1.69 -7.14 6.27
C VAL A 27 -1.80 -8.65 6.25
N TYR A 28 -2.36 -9.23 7.30
CA TYR A 28 -2.67 -10.66 7.37
C TYR A 28 -4.07 -10.88 7.97
N TRP A 29 -4.64 -12.06 7.70
CA TRP A 29 -5.90 -12.48 8.31
C TRP A 29 -5.66 -13.16 9.65
N ASP A 30 -6.24 -12.61 10.73
CA ASP A 30 -6.25 -13.23 12.05
C ASP A 30 -7.53 -14.07 12.21
N LYS A 31 -7.38 -15.39 12.04
CA LYS A 31 -8.50 -16.34 12.15
C LYS A 31 -9.10 -16.40 13.56
N ASN A 32 -8.30 -16.15 14.60
CA ASN A 32 -8.79 -16.25 15.98
C ASN A 32 -9.72 -15.09 16.33
N GLN A 33 -9.46 -13.91 15.75
CA GLN A 33 -10.24 -12.70 15.96
C GLN A 33 -11.19 -12.38 14.80
N ASN A 34 -11.17 -13.19 13.75
CA ASN A 34 -11.98 -13.05 12.53
C ASN A 34 -11.88 -11.64 11.91
N ARG A 35 -10.66 -11.09 11.83
CA ARG A 35 -10.40 -9.75 11.29
C ARG A 35 -9.02 -9.62 10.66
N PHE A 36 -8.87 -8.63 9.78
CA PHE A 36 -7.56 -8.23 9.26
C PHE A 36 -6.76 -7.48 10.32
N ARG A 37 -5.45 -7.73 10.37
CA ARG A 37 -4.50 -7.04 11.25
C ARG A 37 -3.25 -6.64 10.47
N GLN A 38 -2.62 -5.56 10.91
CA GLN A 38 -1.34 -5.14 10.35
C GLN A 38 -0.21 -5.88 11.05
N LYS A 39 0.78 -6.37 10.29
CA LYS A 39 2.07 -6.82 10.84
C LYS A 39 2.99 -5.63 11.10
N TRP A 40 3.04 -4.72 10.13
CA TRP A 40 3.70 -3.44 10.22
C TRP A 40 3.04 -2.48 9.23
N SER A 41 3.17 -1.19 9.51
CA SER A 41 2.82 -0.14 8.56
C SER A 41 3.85 0.98 8.63
N ARG A 42 4.25 1.49 7.46
CA ARG A 42 5.14 2.64 7.35
C ARG A 42 4.61 3.56 6.26
N ALA A 43 4.53 4.84 6.57
CA ALA A 43 4.30 5.88 5.57
C ALA A 43 5.54 6.77 5.45
N THR A 44 5.59 7.53 4.36
CA THR A 44 6.61 8.55 4.10
C THR A 44 6.20 9.89 4.69
N HIS A 45 7.18 10.79 4.78
CA HIS A 45 7.03 12.10 5.42
C HIS A 45 6.45 11.96 6.84
N ASP A 46 5.66 12.94 7.27
CA ASP A 46 5.05 12.98 8.61
C ASP A 46 3.70 12.23 8.68
N HIS A 47 3.43 11.33 7.74
CA HIS A 47 2.18 10.57 7.75
C HIS A 47 2.29 9.31 8.62
N ASP A 48 1.20 8.95 9.30
CA ASP A 48 1.16 7.77 10.15
C ASP A 48 0.90 6.48 9.36
N GLY A 49 1.50 5.40 9.84
CA GLY A 49 1.15 4.04 9.45
C GLY A 49 -0.29 3.68 9.87
N LEU A 50 -0.86 2.67 9.21
CA LEU A 50 -2.14 2.11 9.64
C LEU A 50 -1.98 1.38 10.98
N THR A 51 -2.95 1.62 11.85
CA THR A 51 -3.23 0.80 13.04
C THR A 51 -4.21 -0.31 12.69
N ASP A 52 -4.38 -1.30 13.57
CA ASP A 52 -5.41 -2.34 13.40
C ASP A 52 -6.82 -1.74 13.30
N THR A 53 -7.08 -0.61 13.95
CA THR A 53 -8.35 0.10 13.92
C THR A 53 -8.57 0.76 12.57
N THR A 54 -7.63 1.60 12.13
CA THR A 54 -7.74 2.32 10.84
C THR A 54 -7.62 1.40 9.63
N LEU A 55 -7.01 0.22 9.78
CA LEU A 55 -7.00 -0.80 8.73
C LEU A 55 -8.41 -1.31 8.41
N GLN A 56 -9.36 -1.24 9.36
CA GLN A 56 -10.72 -1.71 9.11
C GLN A 56 -11.44 -0.86 8.04
N ASP A 57 -11.04 0.39 7.85
CA ASP A 57 -11.58 1.26 6.80
C ASP A 57 -11.10 0.87 5.39
N MET A 58 -10.13 -0.05 5.31
CA MET A 58 -9.47 -0.47 4.07
C MET A 58 -9.82 -1.92 3.67
N VAL A 59 -10.65 -2.62 4.43
CA VAL A 59 -10.90 -4.06 4.25
C VAL A 59 -11.54 -4.40 2.92
N ASP A 60 -12.31 -3.47 2.34
CA ASP A 60 -12.96 -3.66 1.04
C ASP A 60 -11.95 -3.73 -0.12
N TYR A 61 -10.74 -3.18 0.06
CA TYR A 61 -9.65 -3.30 -0.91
C TYR A 61 -8.87 -4.62 -0.75
N VAL A 62 -8.96 -5.27 0.41
CA VAL A 62 -8.19 -6.47 0.73
C VAL A 62 -9.00 -7.70 0.29
N PRO A 63 -8.43 -8.58 -0.55
CA PRO A 63 -9.14 -9.78 -0.97
C PRO A 63 -9.34 -10.74 0.20
N ALA A 64 -10.27 -11.68 0.06
CA ALA A 64 -10.37 -12.79 1.00
C ALA A 64 -9.03 -13.56 1.08
N MET A 65 -8.55 -13.80 2.30
CA MET A 65 -7.25 -14.41 2.57
C MET A 65 -7.41 -15.68 3.41
N ALA A 66 -6.58 -16.69 3.12
CA ALA A 66 -6.45 -17.84 4.00
C ALA A 66 -5.72 -17.43 5.29
N SER A 67 -5.91 -18.21 6.36
CA SER A 67 -5.17 -18.01 7.60
C SER A 67 -3.67 -18.15 7.36
N GLY A 68 -2.88 -17.17 7.78
CA GLY A 68 -1.43 -17.16 7.62
C GLY A 68 -0.92 -16.55 6.31
N ASP A 69 -1.79 -16.23 5.36
CA ASP A 69 -1.41 -15.43 4.18
C ASP A 69 -1.09 -13.99 4.59
N THR A 70 -0.25 -13.32 3.80
CA THR A 70 0.09 -11.90 3.96
C THR A 70 -0.02 -11.20 2.61
N VAL A 71 -0.58 -9.99 2.61
CA VAL A 71 -0.58 -9.08 1.46
C VAL A 71 0.12 -7.78 1.81
N LEU A 72 0.58 -7.07 0.79
CA LEU A 72 1.02 -5.69 0.90
C LEU A 72 -0.07 -4.79 0.33
N LEU A 73 -0.58 -3.92 1.18
CA LEU A 73 -1.43 -2.79 0.82
C LEU A 73 -0.53 -1.58 0.60
N VAL A 74 -0.55 -1.03 -0.61
CA VAL A 74 0.21 0.16 -0.98
C VAL A 74 -0.78 1.27 -1.31
N GLU A 75 -0.69 2.36 -0.57
CA GLU A 75 -1.48 3.56 -0.78
C GLU A 75 -0.58 4.68 -1.29
N SER A 76 -1.07 5.46 -2.24
CA SER A 76 -0.46 6.74 -2.61
C SER A 76 -1.50 7.85 -2.60
N TYR A 77 -1.06 9.02 -2.15
CA TYR A 77 -1.84 10.23 -2.08
C TYR A 77 -1.09 11.35 -2.78
N MET A 78 -1.75 11.99 -3.73
CA MET A 78 -1.19 13.10 -4.47
C MET A 78 -2.23 14.23 -4.63
N PRO A 79 -2.00 15.38 -4.00
CA PRO A 79 -2.74 16.59 -4.33
C PRO A 79 -2.34 17.09 -5.72
N PHE A 80 -3.34 17.32 -6.58
CA PHE A 80 -3.16 17.88 -7.91
C PHE A 80 -3.71 19.31 -7.95
N ARG A 81 -2.81 20.28 -8.15
CA ARG A 81 -3.17 21.69 -8.37
C ARG A 81 -2.70 22.13 -9.76
N PRO A 82 -3.62 22.36 -10.71
CA PRO A 82 -3.27 22.88 -12.02
C PRO A 82 -2.73 24.31 -11.90
N VAL A 83 -1.70 24.62 -12.68
CA VAL A 83 -1.00 25.92 -12.71
C VAL A 83 -1.75 27.03 -13.44
N PHE A 84 -2.79 26.69 -14.20
CA PHE A 84 -3.67 27.63 -14.88
C PHE A 84 -5.07 27.03 -14.97
N ASP A 85 -6.08 27.86 -14.71
CA ASP A 85 -7.48 27.45 -14.62
C ASP A 85 -8.09 27.32 -16.02
N MET A 86 -7.97 26.14 -16.64
CA MET A 86 -8.65 25.78 -17.90
C MET A 86 -9.93 24.97 -17.67
N GLY A 87 -10.57 25.11 -16.51
CA GLY A 87 -11.68 24.24 -16.11
C GLY A 87 -11.25 22.87 -15.57
N LEU A 88 -9.96 22.71 -15.24
CA LEU A 88 -9.47 21.56 -14.47
C LEU A 88 -9.55 21.91 -12.98
N ALA A 89 -10.44 21.22 -12.25
CA ALA A 89 -10.55 21.40 -10.81
C ALA A 89 -9.30 20.86 -10.10
N SER A 90 -8.83 21.57 -9.07
CA SER A 90 -7.88 20.99 -8.11
C SER A 90 -8.52 19.78 -7.45
N GLY A 91 -7.73 18.73 -7.21
CA GLY A 91 -8.24 17.50 -6.62
C GLY A 91 -7.17 16.70 -5.90
N VAL A 92 -7.59 15.55 -5.38
CA VAL A 92 -6.71 14.57 -4.77
C VAL A 92 -6.82 13.29 -5.56
N THR A 93 -5.68 12.76 -5.96
CA THR A 93 -5.58 11.42 -6.51
C THR A 93 -5.16 10.48 -5.38
N ARG A 94 -6.00 9.49 -5.08
CA ARG A 94 -5.69 8.40 -4.14
C ARG A 94 -5.70 7.08 -4.87
N HIS A 95 -4.63 6.31 -4.75
CA HIS A 95 -4.56 4.95 -5.28
C HIS A 95 -4.32 3.96 -4.16
N VAL A 96 -4.91 2.77 -4.31
CA VAL A 96 -4.76 1.65 -3.40
C VAL A 96 -4.48 0.42 -4.25
N ILE A 97 -3.33 -0.21 -4.02
CA ILE A 97 -2.90 -1.41 -4.74
C ILE A 97 -2.64 -2.49 -3.71
N VAL A 98 -3.20 -3.68 -3.95
CA VAL A 98 -2.93 -4.85 -3.11
C VAL A 98 -2.12 -5.87 -3.89
N THR A 99 -0.99 -6.26 -3.32
CA THR A 99 -0.11 -7.26 -3.93
C THR A 99 0.11 -8.42 -2.97
N ARG A 100 0.15 -9.65 -3.49
CA ARG A 100 0.57 -10.83 -2.75
C ARG A 100 2.06 -11.07 -3.00
N PRO A 101 2.94 -10.91 -1.99
CA PRO A 101 4.34 -11.26 -2.14
C PRO A 101 4.46 -12.75 -2.48
N ARG A 102 5.08 -13.07 -3.61
CA ARG A 102 5.38 -14.46 -3.98
C ARG A 102 6.75 -14.82 -3.44
N PHE A 103 6.79 -15.43 -2.24
CA PHE A 103 7.98 -16.10 -1.75
C PHE A 103 7.88 -17.58 -2.10
N ALA A 104 8.53 -18.02 -3.18
CA ALA A 104 8.65 -19.44 -3.49
C ALA A 104 9.97 -19.97 -2.92
N SER A 105 9.91 -20.95 -2.01
CA SER A 105 11.07 -21.76 -1.63
C SER A 105 11.27 -22.91 -2.64
N GLN A 106 11.55 -22.58 -3.90
CA GLN A 106 11.78 -23.46 -5.06
C GLN A 106 10.70 -24.53 -5.39
N VAL A 107 10.59 -24.87 -6.68
CA VAL A 107 9.98 -26.15 -7.09
C VAL A 107 11.07 -27.21 -6.97
N ILE A 108 10.89 -28.21 -6.10
CA ILE A 108 11.83 -29.34 -6.02
C ILE A 108 11.62 -30.21 -7.25
N TYR A 109 12.69 -30.42 -8.01
CA TYR A 109 12.75 -31.39 -9.10
C TYR A 109 13.15 -32.75 -8.52
N ASP A 110 12.33 -33.78 -8.72
CA ASP A 110 12.66 -35.18 -8.40
C ASP A 110 12.91 -35.97 -9.70
N PRO A 111 14.16 -36.37 -10.00
CA PRO A 111 14.48 -37.19 -11.18
C PRO A 111 14.20 -38.69 -11.02
N SER A 112 13.52 -39.15 -9.96
CA SER A 112 13.35 -40.58 -9.66
C SER A 112 11.91 -41.13 -9.76
N SER A 113 11.17 -40.75 -10.81
CA SER A 113 9.98 -41.50 -11.26
C SER A 113 10.21 -42.11 -12.64
#